data_AF-A0A4S1WQT9-F1
#
_entry.id   AF-A0A4S1WQT9-F1
#
_cell.length_a   1.000
_cell.length_b   1.000
_cell.length_c   1.000
_cell.angle_alpha   90.00
_cell.angle_beta   90.00
_cell.angle_gamma   90.00
#
_symmetry.space_group_name_H-M   'P 1'
#
loop_
_entity.id
_entity.type
_entity.pdbx_description
1 polymer ?
#
loop_
_entity_poly.entity_id
_entity_poly.type
_entity_poly.pdbx_seq_one_letter_code
_entity_poly.pdbx_strand_id
1 'polypeptide(L)'
;MRLADSHCHLIYKGLGEQQPEVLARARDAGVVAMLNISTRENEWDDVIAVAEREADVWASVGIHPHEADQHPDVDTAKLVARAAHPRVVGIGESGLDYYYDHSDRDRQRDSFRAHLAASRETQLPIIVHTRDAEADTAEILRDEMGKGAFPGVIHCFTASGAFADVALDLGFYISISGIVTFKNAKELQETAARLPLDRLLIETDAPFLAPVPHRGKTGEPAFVADTCKFLAQLRGEDPEQLAEVTRQNFHTLFAKTLV
;
A
#
# COMPACT_ATOMS: atom_id res chain seq x y z
N MET A 1 21.35 4.64 1.29
CA MET A 1 20.10 4.46 0.50
C MET A 1 19.07 5.47 0.96
N ARG A 2 18.23 5.98 0.04
CA ARG A 2 17.05 6.79 0.37
C ARG A 2 15.82 5.99 -0.03
N LEU A 3 14.92 5.72 0.90
CA LEU A 3 13.82 4.76 0.74
C LEU A 3 12.47 5.46 0.87
N ALA A 4 11.46 4.93 0.18
CA ALA A 4 10.06 5.22 0.45
C ALA A 4 9.40 3.93 0.96
N ASP A 5 8.73 4.00 2.11
CA ASP A 5 7.83 2.94 2.57
C ASP A 5 6.42 3.27 2.07
N SER A 6 5.96 2.54 1.06
CA SER A 6 4.68 2.85 0.40
C SER A 6 3.44 2.44 1.19
N HIS A 7 3.59 1.72 2.31
CA HIS A 7 2.43 1.25 3.09
C HIS A 7 2.81 0.93 4.54
N CYS A 8 2.34 1.72 5.50
CA CYS A 8 2.50 1.47 6.93
C CYS A 8 1.34 2.06 7.74
N HIS A 9 1.06 1.52 8.93
CA HIS A 9 -0.01 1.94 9.83
C HIS A 9 0.59 2.52 11.13
N LEU A 10 1.04 3.78 11.07
CA LEU A 10 1.79 4.44 12.14
C LEU A 10 0.98 4.70 13.41
N ILE A 11 -0.34 4.65 13.33
CA ILE A 11 -1.25 4.85 14.47
C ILE A 11 -1.65 3.55 15.15
N TYR A 12 -1.23 2.40 14.62
CA TYR A 12 -1.60 1.09 15.18
C TYR A 12 -0.79 0.74 16.41
N LYS A 13 -1.39 -0.14 17.23
CA LYS A 13 -0.77 -0.71 18.42
C LYS A 13 0.60 -1.30 18.09
N GLY A 14 1.59 -0.93 18.88
CA GLY A 14 2.99 -1.31 18.71
C GLY A 14 3.84 -0.23 18.05
N LEU A 15 3.23 0.72 17.34
CA LEU A 15 3.92 1.89 16.76
C LEU A 15 3.39 3.20 17.34
N GLY A 16 2.07 3.36 17.43
CA GLY A 16 1.42 4.61 17.83
C GLY A 16 1.87 5.11 19.20
N GLU A 17 2.16 4.19 20.13
CA GLU A 17 2.61 4.53 21.48
C GLU A 17 4.05 5.07 21.55
N GLN A 18 4.86 4.84 20.50
CA GLN A 18 6.28 5.22 20.40
C GLN A 18 6.58 5.87 19.04
N GLN A 19 5.58 6.58 18.50
CA GLN A 19 5.62 7.07 17.12
C GLN A 19 6.82 7.99 16.85
N PRO A 20 7.22 8.93 17.74
CA PRO A 20 8.42 9.73 17.54
C PRO A 20 9.70 8.89 17.38
N GLU A 21 9.86 7.85 18.20
CA GLU A 21 11.03 6.97 18.16
C GLU A 21 11.01 6.04 16.94
N VAL A 22 9.84 5.55 16.53
CA VAL A 22 9.65 4.75 15.30
C VAL A 22 10.07 5.56 14.08
N LEU A 23 9.61 6.81 13.98
CA LEU A 23 9.95 7.71 12.87
C LEU A 23 11.44 8.07 12.86
N ALA A 24 12.04 8.30 14.03
CA ALA A 24 13.48 8.52 14.12
C ALA A 24 14.29 7.32 13.58
N ARG A 25 13.93 6.09 13.99
CA ARG A 25 14.57 4.88 13.48
C ARG A 25 14.38 4.70 11.97
N ALA A 26 13.21 5.03 11.43
CA ALA A 26 12.96 4.99 9.99
C ALA A 26 13.90 5.94 9.23
N ARG A 27 14.03 7.18 9.72
CA ARG A 27 14.93 8.19 9.14
C ARG A 27 16.40 7.77 9.22
N ASP A 28 16.83 7.22 10.35
CA ASP A 28 18.19 6.68 10.54
C ASP A 28 18.49 5.51 9.57
N ALA A 29 17.48 4.71 9.23
CA ALA A 29 17.58 3.65 8.22
C ALA A 29 17.53 4.17 6.77
N GLY A 30 17.34 5.48 6.57
CA GLY A 30 17.29 6.13 5.26
C GLY A 30 15.89 6.22 4.65
N VAL A 31 14.82 5.97 5.41
CA VAL A 31 13.44 6.19 4.96
C VAL A 31 13.16 7.69 4.95
N VAL A 32 12.83 8.22 3.78
CA VAL A 32 12.60 9.65 3.55
C VAL A 32 11.18 9.96 3.08
N ALA A 33 10.36 8.93 2.90
CA ALA A 33 8.94 9.05 2.62
C ALA A 33 8.21 7.81 3.20
N MET A 34 7.08 8.04 3.87
CA MET A 34 6.22 7.00 4.42
C MET A 34 4.78 7.31 4.07
N LEU A 35 4.01 6.33 3.62
CA LEU A 35 2.57 6.47 3.44
C LEU A 35 1.85 5.79 4.62
N ASN A 36 1.23 6.62 5.46
CA ASN A 36 0.43 6.20 6.60
C ASN A 36 -1.00 5.86 6.15
N ILE A 37 -1.43 4.64 6.42
CA ILE A 37 -2.64 4.05 5.83
C ILE A 37 -3.77 4.01 6.85
N SER A 38 -4.94 4.53 6.47
CA SER A 38 -6.20 4.31 7.19
C SER A 38 -6.87 3.01 6.73
N THR A 39 -7.61 2.37 7.63
CA THR A 39 -8.47 1.21 7.29
C THR A 39 -9.95 1.46 7.53
N ARG A 40 -10.30 2.52 8.27
CA ARG A 40 -11.67 2.88 8.62
C ARG A 40 -11.81 4.38 8.82
N GLU A 41 -13.04 4.86 8.72
CA GLU A 41 -13.33 6.30 8.73
C GLU A 41 -12.89 7.02 10.01
N ASN A 42 -13.09 6.39 11.17
CA ASN A 42 -12.77 6.99 12.46
C ASN A 42 -11.25 7.19 12.67
N GLU A 43 -10.40 6.60 11.82
CA GLU A 43 -8.94 6.75 11.85
C GLU A 43 -8.48 7.93 10.98
N TRP A 44 -9.32 8.48 10.10
CA TRP A 44 -8.88 9.44 9.08
C TRP A 44 -8.26 10.71 9.67
N ASP A 45 -8.82 11.25 10.76
CA ASP A 45 -8.27 12.44 11.42
C ASP A 45 -6.89 12.14 12.03
N ASP A 46 -6.73 10.99 12.69
CA ASP A 46 -5.46 10.61 13.31
C ASP A 46 -4.36 10.33 12.27
N VAL A 47 -4.69 9.62 11.18
CA VAL A 47 -3.75 9.36 10.09
C VAL A 47 -3.27 10.66 9.44
N ILE A 48 -4.20 11.60 9.19
CA ILE A 48 -3.87 12.91 8.60
C ILE A 48 -3.08 13.77 9.57
N ALA A 49 -3.40 13.78 10.86
CA ALA A 49 -2.67 14.55 11.87
C ALA A 49 -1.18 14.14 11.97
N VAL A 50 -0.86 12.85 11.79
CA VAL A 50 0.54 12.40 11.67
C VAL A 50 1.20 13.00 10.43
N ALA A 51 0.51 12.94 9.28
CA ALA A 51 1.03 13.45 8.02
C ALA A 51 1.19 14.98 8.01
N GLU A 52 0.38 15.73 8.74
CA GLU A 52 0.55 17.18 8.92
C GLU A 52 1.76 17.53 9.78
N ARG A 53 2.01 16.74 10.82
CA ARG A 53 3.11 16.98 11.75
C ARG A 53 4.47 16.59 11.18
N GLU A 54 4.54 15.55 10.36
CA GLU A 54 5.78 14.95 9.87
C GLU A 54 5.89 15.13 8.34
N ALA A 55 6.87 15.92 7.90
CA ALA A 55 7.00 16.32 6.49
C ALA A 55 7.23 15.13 5.53
N ASP A 56 7.85 14.06 6.03
CA ASP A 56 8.13 12.80 5.33
C ASP A 56 7.00 11.75 5.43
N VAL A 57 5.87 12.08 6.09
CA VAL A 57 4.70 11.18 6.19
C VAL A 57 3.52 11.72 5.40
N TRP A 58 2.91 10.87 4.58
CA TRP A 58 1.69 11.15 3.83
C TRP A 58 0.54 10.29 4.34
N ALA A 59 -0.69 10.62 3.97
CA ALA A 59 -1.89 9.90 4.38
C ALA A 59 -2.64 9.28 3.18
N SER A 60 -3.28 8.15 3.41
CA SER A 60 -4.39 7.68 2.58
C SER A 60 -5.73 7.80 3.33
N VAL A 61 -6.83 7.74 2.60
CA VAL A 61 -8.17 7.62 3.18
C VAL A 61 -8.96 6.53 2.47
N GLY A 62 -9.52 5.61 3.24
CA GLY A 62 -10.31 4.51 2.72
C GLY A 62 -10.85 3.58 3.79
N ILE A 63 -11.56 2.55 3.34
CA ILE A 63 -12.19 1.49 4.14
C ILE A 63 -11.66 0.14 3.66
N HIS A 64 -10.92 -0.53 4.52
CA HIS A 64 -10.38 -1.87 4.32
C HIS A 64 -11.54 -2.87 4.19
N PRO A 65 -11.42 -3.96 3.39
CA PRO A 65 -12.50 -4.93 3.19
C PRO A 65 -13.15 -5.42 4.49
N HIS A 66 -12.38 -5.69 5.55
CA HIS A 66 -12.89 -6.11 6.86
C HIS A 66 -13.77 -5.08 7.60
N GLU A 67 -13.72 -3.81 7.22
CA GLU A 67 -14.47 -2.73 7.87
C GLU A 67 -15.67 -2.29 7.02
N ALA A 68 -15.90 -2.91 5.86
CA ALA A 68 -16.94 -2.51 4.90
C ALA A 68 -18.36 -2.52 5.51
N ASP A 69 -18.67 -3.50 6.36
CA ASP A 69 -19.98 -3.59 7.02
C ASP A 69 -20.23 -2.46 8.03
N GLN A 70 -19.16 -1.92 8.62
CA GLN A 70 -19.23 -0.90 9.66
C GLN A 70 -19.33 0.52 9.09
N HIS A 71 -19.02 0.70 7.82
CA HIS A 71 -18.97 1.99 7.13
C HIS A 71 -19.83 2.05 5.87
N PRO A 72 -21.13 1.67 5.92
CA PRO A 72 -22.00 1.66 4.73
C PRO A 72 -22.32 3.06 4.20
N ASP A 73 -22.04 4.12 4.97
CA ASP A 73 -22.25 5.51 4.63
C ASP A 73 -21.03 6.17 3.97
N VAL A 74 -19.89 5.47 3.89
CA VAL A 74 -18.69 5.95 3.21
C VAL A 74 -18.83 5.71 1.71
N ASP A 75 -19.35 6.71 1.01
CA ASP A 75 -19.53 6.72 -0.43
C ASP A 75 -18.40 7.46 -1.18
N THR A 76 -18.50 7.46 -2.52
CA THR A 76 -17.55 8.15 -3.40
C THR A 76 -17.42 9.64 -3.07
N ALA A 77 -18.53 10.34 -2.82
CA ALA A 77 -18.50 11.78 -2.55
C ALA A 77 -17.76 12.11 -1.24
N LYS A 78 -17.95 11.29 -0.21
CA LYS A 78 -17.27 11.42 1.08
C LYS A 78 -15.76 11.20 0.94
N LEU A 79 -15.35 10.17 0.20
CA LEU A 79 -13.94 9.89 -0.11
C LEU A 79 -13.30 11.04 -0.90
N VAL A 80 -13.95 11.53 -1.96
CA VAL A 80 -13.47 12.67 -2.77
C VAL A 80 -13.29 13.92 -1.91
N ALA A 81 -14.29 14.24 -1.08
CA ALA A 81 -14.24 15.40 -0.20
C ALA A 81 -13.06 15.31 0.79
N ARG A 82 -12.83 14.13 1.38
CA ARG A 82 -11.72 13.96 2.32
C ARG A 82 -10.36 13.99 1.62
N ALA A 83 -10.27 13.43 0.42
CA ALA A 83 -9.04 13.36 -0.35
C ALA A 83 -8.55 14.71 -0.89
N ALA A 84 -9.38 15.76 -0.83
CA ALA A 84 -8.98 17.13 -1.10
C ALA A 84 -7.89 17.65 -0.13
N HIS A 85 -7.75 17.05 1.06
CA HIS A 85 -6.74 17.45 2.04
C HIS A 85 -5.32 17.37 1.44
N PRO A 86 -4.43 18.38 1.60
CA PRO A 86 -3.12 18.41 0.94
C PRO A 86 -2.21 17.21 1.27
N ARG A 87 -2.32 16.65 2.48
CA ARG A 87 -1.52 15.50 2.92
C ARG A 87 -2.10 14.14 2.53
N VAL A 88 -3.32 14.09 1.97
CA VAL A 88 -3.93 12.84 1.49
C VAL A 88 -3.52 12.61 0.04
N VAL A 89 -2.77 11.53 -0.21
CA VAL A 89 -2.15 11.26 -1.51
C VAL A 89 -2.64 9.97 -2.17
N GLY A 90 -3.45 9.17 -1.48
CA GLY A 90 -4.02 7.92 -2.02
C GLY A 90 -5.41 7.63 -1.46
N ILE A 91 -6.16 6.83 -2.21
CA ILE A 91 -7.46 6.29 -1.80
C ILE A 91 -7.24 4.84 -1.36
N GLY A 92 -7.73 4.47 -0.19
CA GLY A 92 -7.54 3.15 0.41
C GLY A 92 -6.90 3.21 1.80
N GLU A 93 -6.58 2.08 2.40
CA GLU A 93 -6.63 0.75 1.79
C GLU A 93 -8.07 0.27 1.55
N SER A 94 -8.34 -0.33 0.39
CA SER A 94 -9.64 -0.93 0.05
C SER A 94 -9.44 -2.09 -0.93
N GLY A 95 -10.44 -2.95 -1.11
CA GLY A 95 -10.31 -4.14 -1.95
C GLY A 95 -11.13 -5.31 -1.42
N LEU A 96 -10.62 -6.53 -1.58
CA LEU A 96 -11.33 -7.77 -1.22
C LEU A 96 -10.45 -8.71 -0.38
N ASP A 97 -10.96 -9.18 0.76
CA ASP A 97 -10.35 -10.25 1.56
C ASP A 97 -11.39 -11.35 1.81
N TYR A 98 -11.23 -12.47 1.08
CA TYR A 98 -12.09 -13.65 1.21
C TYR A 98 -11.46 -14.74 2.09
N TYR A 99 -10.28 -14.48 2.66
CA TYR A 99 -9.60 -15.41 3.56
C TYR A 99 -10.15 -15.30 4.99
N TYR A 100 -10.24 -14.07 5.52
CA TYR A 100 -10.81 -13.84 6.84
C TYR A 100 -12.32 -13.56 6.79
N ASP A 101 -12.83 -13.02 5.68
CA ASP A 101 -14.26 -12.85 5.37
C ASP A 101 -15.04 -12.14 6.51
N HIS A 102 -14.42 -11.12 7.12
CA HIS A 102 -14.97 -10.39 8.27
C HIS A 102 -16.09 -9.39 7.92
N SER A 103 -16.32 -9.13 6.64
CA SER A 103 -17.47 -8.36 6.15
C SER A 103 -18.10 -9.07 4.97
N ASP A 104 -19.40 -8.87 4.78
CA ASP A 104 -20.14 -9.44 3.66
C ASP A 104 -19.48 -9.10 2.31
N ARG A 105 -19.37 -10.08 1.41
CA ARG A 105 -18.65 -9.89 0.14
C ARG A 105 -19.33 -8.87 -0.77
N ASP A 106 -20.65 -8.73 -0.73
CA ASP A 106 -21.34 -7.70 -1.50
C ASP A 106 -20.96 -6.32 -0.98
N ARG A 107 -20.84 -6.19 0.35
CA ARG A 107 -20.39 -4.95 1.01
C ARG A 107 -18.93 -4.61 0.69
N GLN A 108 -18.03 -5.61 0.68
CA GLN A 108 -16.65 -5.40 0.25
C GLN A 108 -16.60 -4.90 -1.21
N ARG A 109 -17.36 -5.53 -2.11
CA ARG A 109 -17.41 -5.17 -3.54
C ARG A 109 -17.99 -3.78 -3.77
N ASP A 110 -19.08 -3.43 -3.08
CA ASP A 110 -19.71 -2.11 -3.18
C ASP A 110 -18.77 -1.01 -2.65
N SER A 111 -18.15 -1.25 -1.49
CA SER A 111 -17.14 -0.35 -0.92
C SER A 111 -15.97 -0.18 -1.90
N PHE A 112 -15.40 -1.27 -2.41
CA PHE A 112 -14.27 -1.21 -3.34
C PHE A 112 -14.61 -0.41 -4.59
N ARG A 113 -15.80 -0.60 -5.18
CA ARG A 113 -16.25 0.19 -6.34
C ARG A 113 -16.41 1.68 -6.03
N ALA A 114 -16.90 2.03 -4.84
CA ALA A 114 -16.98 3.43 -4.42
C ALA A 114 -15.59 4.08 -4.32
N HIS A 115 -14.59 3.34 -3.85
CA HIS A 115 -13.19 3.79 -3.78
C HIS A 115 -12.55 3.92 -5.17
N LEU A 116 -12.81 2.99 -6.08
CA LEU A 116 -12.34 3.07 -7.48
C LEU A 116 -12.96 4.27 -8.21
N ALA A 117 -14.24 4.56 -7.96
CA ALA A 117 -14.88 5.77 -8.47
C ALA A 117 -14.22 7.04 -7.91
N ALA A 118 -13.90 7.09 -6.62
CA ALA A 118 -13.23 8.23 -6.00
C ALA A 118 -11.79 8.42 -6.54
N SER A 119 -11.06 7.31 -6.75
CA SER A 119 -9.74 7.32 -7.38
C SER A 119 -9.80 7.87 -8.81
N ARG A 120 -10.82 7.49 -9.59
CA ARG A 120 -11.06 8.03 -10.93
C ARG A 120 -11.41 9.51 -10.94
N GLU A 121 -12.22 9.99 -10.01
CA GLU A 121 -12.60 11.41 -9.92
C GLU A 121 -11.43 12.30 -9.47
N THR A 122 -10.64 11.83 -8.50
CA THR A 122 -9.54 12.61 -7.91
C THR A 122 -8.21 12.44 -8.63
N GLN A 123 -8.07 11.37 -9.42
CA GLN A 123 -6.81 10.87 -9.98
C GLN A 123 -5.74 10.56 -8.91
N LEU A 124 -6.15 10.40 -7.65
CA LEU A 124 -5.29 9.83 -6.62
C LEU A 124 -5.28 8.30 -6.75
N PRO A 125 -4.12 7.65 -6.58
CA PRO A 125 -4.01 6.21 -6.74
C PRO A 125 -4.85 5.43 -5.73
N ILE A 126 -5.50 4.37 -6.21
CA ILE A 126 -6.12 3.35 -5.36
C ILE A 126 -5.04 2.42 -4.77
N ILE A 127 -5.14 2.12 -3.47
CA ILE A 127 -4.28 1.19 -2.73
C ILE A 127 -5.11 -0.07 -2.50
N VAL A 128 -4.86 -1.10 -3.32
CA VAL A 128 -5.72 -2.28 -3.45
C VAL A 128 -5.22 -3.43 -2.59
N HIS A 129 -6.04 -3.82 -1.62
CA HIS A 129 -5.93 -5.07 -0.89
C HIS A 129 -6.57 -6.20 -1.68
N THR A 130 -5.89 -7.33 -1.82
CA THR A 130 -6.51 -8.54 -2.35
C THR A 130 -5.96 -9.78 -1.68
N ARG A 131 -6.86 -10.60 -1.14
CA ARG A 131 -6.50 -11.87 -0.53
C ARG A 131 -7.57 -12.93 -0.79
N ASP A 132 -7.14 -14.05 -1.39
CA ASP A 132 -8.01 -15.15 -1.84
C ASP A 132 -9.20 -14.69 -2.71
N ALA A 133 -9.06 -13.54 -3.38
CA ALA A 133 -10.11 -12.85 -4.13
C ALA A 133 -9.64 -12.36 -5.52
N GLU A 134 -8.61 -12.98 -6.09
CA GLU A 134 -7.93 -12.51 -7.32
C GLU A 134 -8.89 -12.38 -8.52
N ALA A 135 -9.78 -13.36 -8.71
CA ALA A 135 -10.71 -13.37 -9.84
C ALA A 135 -11.68 -12.18 -9.79
N ASP A 136 -12.36 -11.98 -8.65
CA ASP A 136 -13.29 -10.88 -8.45
C ASP A 136 -12.57 -9.53 -8.48
N THR A 137 -11.39 -9.44 -7.87
CA THR A 137 -10.58 -8.21 -7.90
C THR A 137 -10.23 -7.84 -9.35
N ALA A 138 -9.76 -8.81 -10.15
CA ALA A 138 -9.44 -8.58 -11.55
C ALA A 138 -10.66 -8.19 -12.39
N GLU A 139 -11.81 -8.80 -12.14
CA GLU A 139 -13.06 -8.45 -12.83
C GLU A 139 -13.48 -7.01 -12.52
N ILE A 140 -13.52 -6.64 -11.24
CA ILE A 140 -13.91 -5.29 -10.79
C ILE A 140 -12.95 -4.24 -11.34
N LEU A 141 -11.63 -4.48 -11.26
CA LEU A 141 -10.64 -3.53 -11.76
C LEU A 141 -10.77 -3.31 -13.28
N ARG A 142 -10.99 -4.37 -14.06
CA ARG A 142 -11.21 -4.26 -15.52
C ARG A 142 -12.48 -3.48 -15.85
N ASP A 143 -13.58 -3.79 -15.16
CA ASP A 143 -14.86 -3.10 -15.35
C ASP A 143 -14.74 -1.60 -15.02
N GLU A 144 -14.13 -1.25 -13.89
CA GLU A 144 -13.95 0.14 -13.50
C GLU A 144 -12.97 0.90 -14.41
N MET A 145 -11.89 0.26 -14.87
CA MET A 145 -10.98 0.84 -15.88
C MET A 145 -11.68 1.11 -17.21
N GLY A 146 -12.65 0.27 -17.58
CA GLY A 146 -13.51 0.48 -18.76
C GLY A 146 -14.39 1.73 -18.66
N LYS A 147 -14.64 2.25 -17.45
CA LYS A 147 -15.41 3.48 -17.18
C LYS A 147 -14.53 4.72 -17.12
N GLY A 148 -13.21 4.57 -17.12
CA GLY A 148 -12.22 5.64 -17.11
C GLY A 148 -10.98 5.26 -16.32
N ALA A 149 -9.82 5.73 -16.76
CA ALA A 149 -8.55 5.37 -16.17
C ALA A 149 -8.33 6.00 -14.78
N PHE A 150 -7.63 5.28 -13.91
CA PHE A 150 -7.17 5.75 -12.61
C PHE A 150 -5.86 5.04 -12.24
N PRO A 151 -4.94 5.70 -11.51
CA PRO A 151 -3.70 5.05 -11.07
C PRO A 151 -3.95 4.11 -9.88
N GLY A 152 -3.04 3.18 -9.63
CA GLY A 152 -3.16 2.32 -8.45
C GLY A 152 -1.96 1.42 -8.19
N VAL A 153 -1.98 0.82 -7.00
CA VAL A 153 -1.01 -0.17 -6.53
C VAL A 153 -1.75 -1.37 -5.94
N ILE A 154 -1.28 -2.58 -6.26
CA ILE A 154 -1.60 -3.76 -5.47
C ILE A 154 -0.59 -3.81 -4.32
N HIS A 155 -1.04 -3.46 -3.11
CA HIS A 155 -0.16 -3.47 -1.95
C HIS A 155 0.02 -4.91 -1.43
N CYS A 156 1.05 -5.11 -0.61
CA CYS A 156 1.40 -6.35 0.07
C CYS A 156 1.23 -7.59 -0.83
N PHE A 157 1.81 -7.54 -2.03
CA PHE A 157 1.51 -8.52 -3.06
C PHE A 157 1.92 -9.92 -2.61
N THR A 158 0.93 -10.82 -2.48
CA THR A 158 1.13 -12.26 -2.26
C THR A 158 0.29 -13.12 -3.18
N ALA A 159 -0.32 -12.51 -4.20
CA ALA A 159 -1.18 -13.15 -5.18
C ALA A 159 -0.36 -13.94 -6.23
N SER A 160 -1.06 -14.65 -7.11
CA SER A 160 -0.45 -15.43 -8.18
C SER A 160 0.30 -14.57 -9.20
N GLY A 161 1.32 -15.15 -9.85
CA GLY A 161 2.01 -14.49 -10.95
C GLY A 161 1.09 -14.13 -12.13
N ALA A 162 0.00 -14.89 -12.34
CA ALA A 162 -1.00 -14.56 -13.35
C ALA A 162 -1.77 -13.28 -12.99
N PHE A 163 -2.10 -13.08 -11.71
CA PHE A 163 -2.71 -11.83 -11.25
C PHE A 163 -1.74 -10.64 -11.32
N ALA A 164 -0.43 -10.86 -11.09
CA ALA A 164 0.57 -9.81 -11.34
C ALA A 164 0.52 -9.31 -12.79
N ASP A 165 0.42 -10.22 -13.77
CA ASP A 165 0.36 -9.85 -15.18
C ASP A 165 -0.90 -9.03 -15.48
N VAL A 166 -2.05 -9.41 -14.89
CA VAL A 166 -3.29 -8.63 -15.01
C VAL A 166 -3.13 -7.22 -14.42
N ALA A 167 -2.54 -7.09 -13.23
CA ALA A 167 -2.33 -5.79 -12.61
C ALA A 167 -1.40 -4.90 -13.48
N LEU A 168 -0.32 -5.47 -14.00
CA LEU A 168 0.62 -4.75 -14.87
C LEU A 168 -0.02 -4.33 -16.20
N ASP A 169 -0.85 -5.18 -16.81
CA ASP A 169 -1.60 -4.86 -18.04
C ASP A 169 -2.58 -3.69 -17.82
N LEU A 170 -3.13 -3.57 -16.61
CA LEU A 170 -3.97 -2.44 -16.19
C LEU A 170 -3.16 -1.19 -15.80
N GLY A 171 -1.83 -1.26 -15.83
CA GLY A 171 -0.93 -0.17 -15.51
C GLY A 171 -0.68 0.04 -14.00
N PHE A 172 -1.07 -0.92 -13.15
CA PHE A 172 -0.85 -0.83 -11.71
C PHE A 172 0.61 -1.02 -11.34
N TYR A 173 0.99 -0.41 -10.23
CA TYR A 173 2.20 -0.76 -9.50
C TYR A 173 1.95 -2.01 -8.65
N ILE A 174 3.01 -2.73 -8.33
CA ILE A 174 3.01 -3.86 -7.41
C ILE A 174 3.99 -3.56 -6.28
N SER A 175 3.50 -3.61 -5.05
CA SER A 175 4.32 -3.37 -3.86
C SER A 175 4.71 -4.67 -3.17
N ILE A 176 5.98 -4.77 -2.79
CA ILE A 176 6.55 -5.96 -2.16
C ILE A 176 6.87 -5.65 -0.69
N SER A 177 6.24 -6.40 0.21
CA SER A 177 6.46 -6.32 1.65
C SER A 177 7.57 -7.28 2.12
N GLY A 178 7.85 -7.25 3.43
CA GLY A 178 8.85 -8.11 4.08
C GLY A 178 8.62 -9.62 3.92
N ILE A 179 7.42 -10.05 3.50
CA ILE A 179 7.10 -11.46 3.20
C ILE A 179 8.08 -12.06 2.18
N VAL A 180 8.57 -11.27 1.22
CA VAL A 180 9.52 -11.73 0.18
C VAL A 180 10.78 -12.34 0.79
N THR A 181 11.17 -11.92 1.99
CA THR A 181 12.35 -12.43 2.71
C THR A 181 12.14 -13.81 3.35
N PHE A 182 10.90 -14.31 3.39
CA PHE A 182 10.57 -15.56 4.08
C PHE A 182 10.96 -16.77 3.24
N LYS A 183 11.53 -17.79 3.88
CA LYS A 183 12.02 -19.01 3.21
C LYS A 183 10.93 -19.77 2.43
N ASN A 184 9.67 -19.63 2.82
CA ASN A 184 8.52 -20.29 2.20
C ASN A 184 7.84 -19.44 1.11
N ALA A 185 8.23 -18.19 0.91
CA ALA A 185 7.61 -17.28 -0.05
C ALA A 185 8.18 -17.44 -1.49
N LYS A 186 8.36 -18.69 -1.95
CA LYS A 186 9.03 -18.97 -3.23
C LYS A 186 8.29 -18.39 -4.44
N GLU A 187 6.98 -18.57 -4.51
CA GLU A 187 6.15 -18.06 -5.61
C GLU A 187 6.15 -16.52 -5.66
N LEU A 188 6.14 -15.88 -4.49
CA LEU A 188 6.32 -14.43 -4.37
C LEU A 188 7.70 -14.00 -4.86
N GLN A 189 8.77 -14.70 -4.46
CA GLN A 189 10.14 -14.40 -4.91
C GLN A 189 10.27 -14.54 -6.43
N GLU A 190 9.70 -15.59 -7.03
CA GLU A 190 9.69 -15.80 -8.47
C GLU A 190 8.99 -14.65 -9.20
N THR A 191 7.83 -14.21 -8.68
CA THR A 191 7.11 -13.06 -9.23
C THR A 191 7.90 -11.76 -9.05
N ALA A 192 8.39 -11.48 -7.85
CA ALA A 192 9.15 -10.28 -7.54
C ALA A 192 10.46 -10.15 -8.34
N ALA A 193 11.09 -11.28 -8.69
CA ALA A 193 12.31 -11.31 -9.50
C ALA A 193 12.09 -10.82 -10.94
N ARG A 194 10.87 -10.95 -11.49
CA ARG A 194 10.54 -10.58 -12.88
C ARG A 194 9.74 -9.29 -13.03
N LEU A 195 9.31 -8.66 -11.93
CA LEU A 195 8.53 -7.41 -11.99
C LEU A 195 9.32 -6.32 -12.74
N PRO A 196 8.66 -5.54 -13.62
CA PRO A 196 9.26 -4.36 -14.24
C PRO A 196 9.69 -3.35 -13.18
N LEU A 197 10.92 -2.84 -13.30
CA LEU A 197 11.49 -1.95 -12.29
C LEU A 197 10.70 -0.63 -12.16
N ASP A 198 10.08 -0.14 -13.24
CA ASP A 198 9.25 1.07 -13.27
C ASP A 198 7.80 0.86 -12.78
N ARG A 199 7.46 -0.35 -12.32
CA ARG A 199 6.17 -0.70 -11.71
C ARG A 199 6.31 -1.34 -10.33
N LEU A 200 7.51 -1.29 -9.76
CA LEU A 200 7.82 -1.90 -8.47
C LEU A 200 7.84 -0.86 -7.35
N LEU A 201 7.14 -1.15 -6.25
CA LEU A 201 7.26 -0.47 -4.96
C LEU A 201 7.71 -1.45 -3.87
N ILE A 202 8.15 -0.90 -2.74
CA ILE A 202 8.51 -1.65 -1.55
C ILE A 202 7.82 -1.04 -0.34
N GLU A 203 7.47 -1.89 0.61
CA GLU A 203 6.76 -1.47 1.82
C GLU A 203 7.08 -2.36 3.02
N THR A 204 6.57 -1.95 4.17
CA THR A 204 6.64 -2.76 5.40
C THR A 204 5.32 -3.40 5.77
N ASP A 205 4.20 -2.74 5.50
CA ASP A 205 2.91 -3.06 6.12
C ASP A 205 2.98 -3.03 7.67
N ALA A 206 3.90 -2.23 8.22
CA ALA A 206 4.12 -2.14 9.66
C ALA A 206 2.83 -1.70 10.38
N PRO A 207 2.47 -2.25 11.55
CA PRO A 207 3.27 -3.09 12.45
C PRO A 207 3.36 -4.58 12.08
N PHE A 208 2.81 -4.99 10.95
CA PHE A 208 2.77 -6.37 10.52
C PHE A 208 4.06 -6.79 9.81
N LEU A 209 4.12 -8.08 9.43
CA LEU A 209 4.99 -8.63 8.39
C LEU A 209 6.50 -8.31 8.46
N ALA A 210 7.05 -8.14 9.67
CA ALA A 210 8.49 -7.87 9.86
C ALA A 210 9.38 -8.84 9.04
N PRO A 211 10.26 -8.32 8.16
CA PRO A 211 11.12 -9.14 7.30
C PRO A 211 12.17 -9.90 8.11
N VAL A 212 12.87 -10.86 7.51
CA VAL A 212 14.15 -11.36 8.05
C VAL A 212 15.18 -10.22 8.02
N PRO A 213 15.91 -9.94 9.13
CA PRO A 213 16.10 -10.75 10.34
C PRO A 213 15.14 -10.45 11.52
N HIS A 214 14.14 -9.59 11.33
CA HIS A 214 13.20 -9.13 12.36
C HIS A 214 11.94 -10.01 12.52
N ARG A 215 11.82 -11.09 11.74
CA ARG A 215 10.65 -11.98 11.74
C ARG A 215 10.22 -12.38 13.16
N GLY A 216 8.92 -12.19 13.45
CA GLY A 216 8.32 -12.46 14.76
C GLY A 216 8.35 -11.27 15.74
N LYS A 217 8.91 -10.13 15.33
CA LYS A 217 8.80 -8.85 16.05
C LYS A 217 7.72 -7.97 15.40
N THR A 218 7.32 -6.91 16.11
CA THR A 218 6.57 -5.80 15.52
C THR A 218 7.34 -5.25 14.33
N GLY A 219 6.71 -5.15 13.17
CA GLY A 219 7.27 -4.49 11.99
C GLY A 219 7.38 -2.99 12.22
N GLU A 220 8.34 -2.34 11.58
CA GLU A 220 8.52 -0.89 11.64
C GLU A 220 8.96 -0.38 10.26
N PRO A 221 8.65 0.89 9.89
CA PRO A 221 9.02 1.44 8.58
C PRO A 221 10.50 1.32 8.24
N ALA A 222 11.37 1.39 9.25
CA ALA A 222 12.82 1.20 9.10
C ALA A 222 13.19 -0.12 8.41
N PHE A 223 12.37 -1.17 8.56
CA PHE A 223 12.64 -2.50 8.02
C PHE A 223 12.41 -2.61 6.51
N VAL A 224 11.87 -1.57 5.85
CA VAL A 224 11.83 -1.50 4.38
C VAL A 224 13.23 -1.58 3.78
N ALA A 225 14.25 -1.15 4.53
CA ALA A 225 15.65 -1.28 4.14
C ALA A 225 16.09 -2.75 4.00
N ASP A 226 15.55 -3.67 4.80
CA ASP A 226 15.85 -5.10 4.70
C ASP A 226 15.09 -5.74 3.54
N THR A 227 13.84 -5.35 3.31
CA THR A 227 13.08 -5.73 2.11
C THR A 227 13.81 -5.31 0.84
N CYS A 228 14.30 -4.06 0.78
CA CYS A 228 15.06 -3.54 -0.36
C CYS A 228 16.35 -4.33 -0.62
N LYS A 229 17.15 -4.59 0.43
CA LYS A 229 18.41 -5.36 0.29
C LYS A 229 18.15 -6.77 -0.21
N PHE A 230 17.15 -7.44 0.35
CA PHE A 230 16.79 -8.80 -0.07
C PHE A 230 16.34 -8.81 -1.52
N LEU A 231 15.47 -7.88 -1.91
CA LEU A 231 14.93 -7.81 -3.27
C LEU A 231 16.02 -7.49 -4.30
N ALA A 232 16.95 -6.59 -3.97
CA ALA A 232 18.12 -6.30 -4.81
C ALA A 232 18.99 -7.56 -5.01
N GLN A 233 19.27 -8.30 -3.93
CA GLN A 233 20.01 -9.56 -4.02
C GLN A 233 19.28 -10.60 -4.88
N LEU A 234 17.96 -10.74 -4.70
CA LEU A 234 17.13 -11.67 -5.46
C LEU A 234 17.17 -11.36 -6.97
N ARG A 235 17.20 -10.06 -7.32
CA ARG A 235 17.18 -9.57 -8.69
C ARG A 235 18.57 -9.41 -9.32
N GLY A 236 19.64 -9.57 -8.53
CA GLY A 236 21.01 -9.30 -8.98
C GLY A 236 21.26 -7.81 -9.30
N GLU A 237 20.51 -6.92 -8.64
CA GLU A 237 20.55 -5.47 -8.82
C GLU A 237 21.32 -4.80 -7.67
N ASP A 238 21.78 -3.56 -7.90
CA ASP A 238 22.37 -2.76 -6.84
C ASP A 238 21.28 -2.21 -5.88
N PRO A 239 21.43 -2.36 -4.56
CA PRO A 239 20.40 -1.95 -3.60
C PRO A 239 20.20 -0.43 -3.54
N GLU A 240 21.21 0.39 -3.85
CA GLU A 240 21.07 1.84 -3.88
C GLU A 240 20.29 2.29 -5.12
N GLN A 241 20.53 1.64 -6.26
CA GLN A 241 19.75 1.85 -7.48
C GLN A 241 18.30 1.39 -7.31
N LEU A 242 18.06 0.20 -6.73
CA LEU A 242 16.71 -0.29 -6.48
C LEU A 242 15.94 0.65 -5.54
N ALA A 243 16.58 1.10 -4.46
CA ALA A 243 16.00 2.07 -3.53
C ALA A 243 15.64 3.39 -4.23
N GLU A 244 16.52 3.90 -5.09
CA GLU A 244 16.25 5.14 -5.81
C GLU A 244 15.09 4.99 -6.79
N VAL A 245 15.02 3.89 -7.56
CA VAL A 245 13.92 3.71 -8.52
C VAL A 245 12.59 3.46 -7.82
N THR A 246 12.53 2.62 -6.79
CA THR A 246 11.27 2.40 -6.04
C THR A 246 10.80 3.67 -5.34
N ARG A 247 11.72 4.50 -4.85
CA ARG A 247 11.40 5.83 -4.31
C ARG A 247 10.89 6.79 -5.39
N GLN A 248 11.48 6.79 -6.58
CA GLN A 248 10.97 7.59 -7.72
C GLN A 248 9.58 7.11 -8.16
N ASN A 249 9.37 5.80 -8.21
CA ASN A 249 8.08 5.19 -8.50
C ASN A 249 7.02 5.61 -7.48
N PHE A 250 7.36 5.64 -6.19
CA PHE A 250 6.46 6.13 -5.14
C PHE A 250 5.98 7.55 -5.44
N HIS A 251 6.91 8.48 -5.71
CA HIS A 251 6.53 9.85 -6.04
C HIS A 251 5.84 10.00 -7.40
N THR A 252 6.10 9.10 -8.35
CA THR A 252 5.43 9.08 -9.65
C THR A 252 3.97 8.66 -9.51
N LEU A 253 3.72 7.59 -8.75
CA LEU A 253 2.37 7.10 -8.47
C LEU A 253 1.60 8.07 -7.59
N PHE A 254 2.18 8.45 -6.45
CA PHE A 254 1.63 9.40 -5.50
C PHE A 254 2.09 10.83 -5.85
N ALA A 255 1.77 11.30 -7.06
CA ALA A 255 2.27 12.56 -7.61
C ALA A 255 1.99 13.79 -6.74
N LYS A 256 0.93 13.76 -5.92
CA LYS A 256 0.59 14.83 -4.96
C LYS A 256 1.66 15.02 -3.88
N THR A 257 2.57 14.07 -3.70
CA THR A 257 3.74 14.20 -2.80
C THR A 257 4.79 15.21 -3.29
N LEU A 258 4.70 15.66 -4.54
CA LEU A 258 5.63 16.60 -5.18
C LEU A 258 5.12 18.05 -5.18
N VAL A 259 3.90 18.29 -4.69
CA VAL A 259 3.20 19.59 -4.70
C VAL A 259 3.27 20.22 -3.31
#